data_AF-A0A2V7YRH1-F1
#
_entry.id   AF-A0A2V7YRH1-F1
#
_cell.length_a   1.000
_cell.length_b   1.000
_cell.length_c   1.000
_cell.angle_alpha   90.00
_cell.angle_beta   90.00
_cell.angle_gamma   90.00
#
_symmetry.space_group_name_H-M   'P 1'
#
loop_
_entity.id
_entity.type
_entity.pdbx_description
1 polymer ?
#
loop_
_entity_poly.entity_id
_entity_poly.type
_entity_poly.pdbx_seq_one_letter_code
_entity_poly.pdbx_strand_id
1 'polypeptide(L)'
;MTQKRDRIAIGVIRRAHGVRGEASVEPWTDSVDRFKEISNVTLVSPDEEHTREVRIESARGHGDRALVKFAGIGSPEEIQPLQEWTIEIPESEARALEPDEYFLHDLEGLHLVDAD
;
A
#
# COMPACT_ATOMS: atom_id res chain seq x y z
N MET A 1 19.40 -10.56 12.50
CA MET A 1 19.37 -9.09 12.67
C MET A 1 17.95 -8.66 12.36
N THR A 2 17.08 -8.62 13.37
CA THR A 2 15.70 -8.17 13.21
C THR A 2 15.73 -6.65 13.12
N GLN A 3 15.90 -6.13 11.92
CA GLN A 3 15.63 -4.71 11.65
C GLN A 3 14.13 -4.53 11.79
N LYS A 4 13.71 -4.11 12.98
CA LYS A 4 12.36 -3.62 13.27
C LYS A 4 12.09 -2.49 12.28
N ARG A 5 11.37 -2.78 11.21
CA ARG A 5 10.94 -1.75 10.27
C ARG A 5 9.72 -1.14 10.93
N ASP A 6 9.85 0.05 11.52
CA ASP A 6 8.72 0.84 12.03
C ASP A 6 7.90 1.37 10.84
N ARG A 7 7.30 0.44 10.09
CA ARG A 7 6.51 0.64 8.90
C ARG A 7 5.19 -0.09 9.06
N ILE A 8 4.11 0.55 8.62
CA ILE A 8 2.75 0.06 8.76
C ILE A 8 2.19 -0.15 7.36
N ALA A 9 1.77 -1.38 7.06
CA ALA A 9 1.04 -1.70 5.85
C ALA A 9 -0.36 -1.11 5.90
N ILE A 10 -0.73 -0.34 4.88
CA ILE A 10 -2.01 0.36 4.78
C ILE A 10 -2.88 -0.13 3.62
N GLY A 11 -2.35 -1.03 2.79
CA GLY A 11 -3.08 -1.67 1.71
C GLY A 11 -2.19 -2.51 0.80
N VAL A 12 -2.80 -3.16 -0.20
CA VAL A 12 -2.11 -4.05 -1.14
C VAL A 12 -2.47 -3.72 -2.59
N ILE A 13 -1.48 -3.75 -3.48
CA ILE A 13 -1.69 -3.56 -4.92
C ILE A 13 -2.30 -4.83 -5.49
N ARG A 14 -3.54 -4.75 -5.97
CA ARG A 14 -4.23 -5.89 -6.60
C ARG A 14 -3.95 -6.00 -8.09
N ARG A 15 -3.97 -4.89 -8.82
CA ARG A 15 -3.80 -4.89 -10.29
C ARG A 15 -3.49 -3.49 -10.84
N ALA A 16 -2.94 -3.44 -12.04
CA ALA A 16 -2.92 -2.21 -12.82
C ALA A 16 -4.34 -1.80 -13.25
N HIS A 17 -4.59 -0.50 -13.30
CA HIS A 17 -5.83 0.10 -13.74
C HIS A 17 -5.57 1.16 -14.80
N GLY A 18 -6.31 1.06 -15.91
CA GLY A 18 -6.23 2.01 -17.02
C GLY A 18 -4.88 2.01 -17.75
N VAL A 19 -4.76 2.93 -18.71
CA VAL A 19 -3.56 3.11 -19.55
C VAL A 19 -2.57 4.11 -18.97
N ARG A 20 -2.92 4.78 -17.86
CA ARG A 20 -2.13 5.84 -17.21
C ARG A 20 -1.20 5.31 -16.10
N GLY A 21 -1.08 3.98 -15.96
CA GLY A 21 -0.28 3.34 -14.91
C GLY A 21 -0.84 3.52 -13.50
N GLU A 22 -2.18 3.63 -13.35
CA GLU A 22 -2.78 3.69 -12.01
C GLU A 22 -2.78 2.30 -11.38
N ALA A 23 -2.55 2.20 -10.08
CA ALA A 23 -2.62 0.96 -9.33
C ALA A 23 -3.98 0.85 -8.64
N SER A 24 -4.67 -0.28 -8.84
CA SER A 24 -5.80 -0.68 -8.02
C SER A 24 -5.25 -1.25 -6.72
N VAL A 25 -5.38 -0.47 -5.66
CA VAL A 25 -4.99 -0.81 -4.30
C VAL A 25 -6.25 -1.20 -3.53
N GLU A 26 -6.16 -2.28 -2.78
CA GLU A 26 -7.14 -2.61 -1.77
C GLU A 26 -6.70 -1.94 -0.47
N PRO A 27 -7.43 -0.91 -0.01
CA PRO A 27 -7.11 -0.24 1.24
C PRO A 27 -7.41 -1.18 2.41
N TRP A 28 -6.51 -1.27 3.37
CA TRP A 28 -6.78 -1.92 4.67
C TRP A 28 -7.06 -0.91 5.77
N THR A 29 -7.16 0.36 5.39
CA THR A 29 -7.68 1.45 6.20
C THR A 29 -9.12 1.72 5.82
N ASP A 30 -9.91 2.21 6.78
CA ASP A 30 -11.33 2.51 6.60
C ASP A 30 -11.58 3.62 5.55
N SER A 31 -10.57 4.46 5.27
CA SER A 31 -10.72 5.63 4.38
C SER A 31 -9.66 5.73 3.30
N VAL A 32 -10.10 5.66 2.02
CA VAL A 32 -9.23 5.87 0.84
C VAL A 32 -8.65 7.29 0.79
N ASP A 33 -9.36 8.27 1.36
CA ASP A 33 -8.91 9.64 1.44
C ASP A 33 -7.57 9.79 2.19
N ARG A 34 -7.21 8.86 3.08
CA ARG A 34 -5.92 8.87 3.77
C ARG A 34 -4.74 8.73 2.81
N PHE A 35 -4.89 8.00 1.71
CA PHE A 35 -3.86 7.91 0.66
C PHE A 35 -3.59 9.25 -0.04
N LYS A 36 -4.50 10.23 0.07
CA LYS A 36 -4.30 11.57 -0.50
C LYS A 36 -3.43 12.46 0.39
N GLU A 37 -3.44 12.21 1.69
CA GLU A 37 -2.66 12.96 2.67
C GLU A 37 -1.21 12.43 2.75
N ILE A 38 -1.02 11.16 2.40
CA ILE A 38 0.28 10.51 2.33
C ILE A 38 0.96 10.86 1.00
N SER A 39 2.14 11.47 1.10
CA SER A 39 2.99 11.72 -0.08
C SER A 39 3.92 10.56 -0.36
N ASN A 40 4.60 10.01 0.65
CA ASN A 40 5.68 9.05 0.46
C ASN A 40 5.27 7.68 1.00
N VAL A 41 5.43 6.64 0.17
CA VAL A 41 5.12 5.27 0.56
C VAL A 41 6.24 4.33 0.15
N THR A 42 6.35 3.20 0.84
CA THR A 42 7.24 2.10 0.48
C THR A 42 6.39 0.96 -0.03
N LEU A 43 6.64 0.52 -1.27
CA LEU A 43 6.09 -0.72 -1.76
C LEU A 43 6.98 -1.86 -1.29
N VAL A 44 6.40 -2.90 -0.72
CA VAL A 44 7.12 -4.08 -0.22
C VAL A 44 6.60 -5.31 -0.97
N SER A 45 7.52 -6.12 -1.48
CA SER A 45 7.16 -7.38 -2.15
C SER A 45 6.52 -8.34 -1.14
N PRO A 46 5.63 -9.25 -1.58
CA PRO A 46 5.04 -10.25 -0.69
C PRO A 46 6.09 -11.12 0.03
N ASP A 47 7.25 -11.36 -0.60
CA ASP A 47 8.38 -12.09 0.01
C ASP A 47 9.26 -11.21 0.93
N GLU A 48 8.94 -9.92 1.12
CA GLU A 48 9.70 -8.92 1.89
C GLU A 48 11.18 -8.71 1.49
N GLU A 49 11.65 -9.40 0.44
CA GLU A 49 13.01 -9.29 -0.09
C GLU A 49 13.25 -7.98 -0.85
N HIS A 50 12.21 -7.47 -1.51
CA HIS A 50 12.28 -6.26 -2.32
C HIS A 50 11.42 -5.16 -1.72
N THR A 51 12.00 -3.97 -1.63
CA THR A 51 11.28 -2.77 -1.22
C THR A 51 11.57 -1.65 -2.21
N ARG A 52 10.56 -0.83 -2.50
CA ARG A 52 10.65 0.26 -3.45
C ARG A 52 9.93 1.49 -2.92
N GLU A 53 10.70 2.52 -2.59
CA GLU A 53 10.16 3.81 -2.17
C GLU A 53 9.59 4.55 -3.38
N VAL A 54 8.33 4.96 -3.29
CA VAL A 54 7.63 5.70 -4.34
C VAL A 54 6.81 6.83 -3.71
N ARG A 55 6.51 7.84 -4.51
CA ARG A 55 5.64 8.94 -4.08
C ARG A 55 4.26 8.76 -4.67
N ILE A 56 3.21 9.02 -3.91
CA ILE A 56 1.84 9.11 -4.43
C ILE A 56 1.68 10.47 -5.10
N GLU A 57 1.36 10.49 -6.40
CA GLU A 57 0.97 11.72 -7.11
C GLU A 57 -0.51 12.05 -6.89
N SER A 58 -1.35 11.02 -6.83
CA SER A 58 -2.78 11.18 -6.67
C SER A 58 -3.39 9.87 -6.21
N ALA A 59 -4.33 9.91 -5.28
CA ALA A 59 -5.16 8.77 -4.90
C ALA A 59 -6.64 9.14 -5.02
N ARG A 60 -7.47 8.19 -5.48
CA ARG A 60 -8.93 8.36 -5.50
C ARG A 60 -9.63 7.05 -5.16
N GLY A 61 -10.72 7.12 -4.40
CA GLY A 61 -11.62 5.99 -4.20
C GLY A 61 -12.36 5.64 -5.48
N HIS A 62 -12.50 4.34 -5.75
CA HIS A 62 -13.26 3.79 -6.86
C HIS A 62 -14.04 2.56 -6.38
N GLY A 63 -15.23 2.80 -5.83
CA GLY A 63 -16.02 1.78 -5.16
C GLY A 63 -15.29 1.31 -3.89
N ASP A 64 -15.11 -0.01 -3.79
CA ASP A 64 -14.45 -0.66 -2.65
C ASP A 64 -12.90 -0.62 -2.72
N ARG A 65 -12.34 0.02 -3.75
CA ARG A 65 -10.89 0.04 -4.00
C ARG A 65 -10.35 1.45 -4.11
N ALA A 66 -9.07 1.61 -3.83
CA ALA A 66 -8.32 2.82 -4.08
C ALA A 66 -7.61 2.74 -5.44
N LEU A 67 -7.67 3.79 -6.24
CA LEU A 67 -6.82 3.99 -7.41
C LEU A 67 -5.72 4.96 -7.03
N VAL A 68 -4.49 4.46 -6.95
CA VAL A 68 -3.31 5.21 -6.55
C VAL A 68 -2.40 5.37 -7.75
N LYS A 69 -2.01 6.61 -8.05
CA LYS A 69 -1.02 6.95 -9.06
C LYS A 69 0.30 7.23 -8.36
N PHE A 70 1.34 6.51 -8.77
CA PHE A 70 2.69 6.70 -8.24
C PHE A 70 3.52 7.57 -9.17
N ALA A 71 4.37 8.42 -8.57
CA ALA A 71 5.31 9.25 -9.30
C ALA A 71 6.35 8.38 -9.98
N GLY A 72 6.52 8.60 -11.29
CA GLY A 72 7.44 7.82 -12.10
C GLY A 72 6.89 6.49 -12.59
N ILE A 73 5.65 6.11 -12.22
CA ILE A 73 4.95 4.96 -12.81
C ILE A 73 3.80 5.48 -13.66
N GLY A 74 4.00 5.46 -14.97
CA GLY A 74 3.02 5.96 -15.95
C GLY A 74 2.41 4.87 -16.82
N SER A 75 2.91 3.64 -16.70
CA SER A 75 2.56 2.53 -17.58
C SER A 75 2.08 1.32 -16.78
N PRO A 76 1.08 0.57 -17.28
CA PRO A 76 0.64 -0.67 -16.65
C PRO A 76 1.76 -1.71 -16.58
N GLU A 77 2.71 -1.68 -17.51
CA GLU A 77 3.89 -2.56 -17.54
C GLU A 77 4.74 -2.47 -16.27
N GLU A 78 4.81 -1.28 -15.66
CA GLU A 78 5.55 -1.04 -14.42
C GLU A 78 4.75 -1.45 -13.18
N ILE A 79 3.41 -1.43 -13.25
CA ILE A 79 2.53 -1.90 -12.17
C ILE A 79 2.40 -3.43 -12.15
N GLN A 80 2.50 -4.09 -13.30
CA GLN A 80 2.43 -5.55 -13.39
C GLN A 80 3.36 -6.28 -12.40
N PRO A 81 4.66 -5.97 -12.32
CA PRO A 81 5.56 -6.61 -11.35
C PRO A 81 5.30 -6.18 -9.90
N LEU A 82 4.51 -5.13 -9.68
CA LEU A 82 4.12 -4.63 -8.36
C LEU A 82 2.77 -5.21 -7.89
N GLN A 83 2.18 -6.14 -8.64
CA GLN A 83 1.00 -6.86 -8.18
C GLN A 83 1.34 -7.66 -6.92
N GLU A 84 0.41 -7.66 -5.96
CA GLU A 84 0.54 -8.29 -4.65
C GLU A 84 1.53 -7.60 -3.70
N TRP A 85 2.14 -6.49 -4.10
CA TRP A 85 2.98 -5.70 -3.21
C TRP A 85 2.14 -4.90 -2.22
N THR A 86 2.59 -4.84 -0.98
CA THR A 86 1.98 -4.06 0.09
C THR A 86 2.50 -2.63 0.07
N ILE A 87 1.62 -1.70 0.42
CA ILE A 87 1.94 -0.28 0.58
C ILE A 87 2.15 -0.04 2.05
N GLU A 88 3.37 0.33 2.42
CA GLU A 88 3.78 0.62 3.77
C GLU A 88 4.14 2.09 3.92
N ILE A 89 3.80 2.68 5.07
CA ILE A 89 4.21 4.01 5.47
C ILE A 89 5.00 3.95 6.77
N PRO A 90 5.94 4.87 7.03
CA PRO A 90 6.61 4.92 8.32
C PRO A 90 5.58 5.19 9.44
N GLU A 91 5.80 4.59 10.61
CA GLU A 91 4.92 4.77 11.79
C GLU A 91 4.72 6.26 12.13
N SER A 92 5.75 7.08 11.87
CA SER A 92 5.68 8.53 12.09
C SER A 92 4.61 9.22 11.22
N GLU A 93 4.41 8.78 9.98
CA GLU A 93 3.36 9.31 9.11
C GLU A 93 1.99 8.75 9.50
N ALA A 94 1.90 7.46 9.84
CA ALA A 94 0.66 6.88 10.34
C ALA A 94 0.18 7.59 11.62
N ARG A 95 1.10 7.89 12.56
CA ARG A 95 0.79 8.60 13.81
C ARG A 95 0.43 10.07 13.58
N ALA A 96 0.98 10.70 12.54
CA ALA A 96 0.63 12.07 12.16
C ALA A 96 -0.80 12.18 11.60
N LEU A 97 -1.35 11.10 11.05
CA LEU A 97 -2.65 11.04 10.38
C LEU A 97 -3.83 10.73 11.31
N GLU A 98 -3.69 11.02 12.62
CA GLU A 98 -4.60 10.65 13.72
C GLU A 98 -4.63 9.15 14.07
N PRO A 99 -4.50 8.80 15.37
CA PRO A 99 -4.16 7.45 15.83
C PRO A 99 -5.29 6.41 15.84
N ASP A 100 -6.52 6.77 15.47
CA ASP A 100 -7.69 5.99 15.94
C ASP A 100 -8.03 4.75 15.08
N GLU A 101 -7.63 4.65 13.80
CA GLU A 101 -8.13 3.57 12.92
C GLU A 101 -7.12 3.05 11.88
N TYR A 102 -5.98 2.55 12.34
CA TYR A 102 -5.23 1.57 11.56
C TYR A 102 -5.51 0.20 12.16
N PHE A 103 -6.30 -0.63 11.46
CA PHE A 103 -6.36 -2.06 11.75
C PHE A 103 -4.99 -2.64 11.44
N LEU A 104 -4.16 -2.65 12.48
CA LEU A 104 -2.79 -3.09 12.47
C LEU A 104 -2.78 -4.60 12.18
N HIS A 105 -2.74 -4.97 10.91
CA HIS A 105 -2.25 -6.30 10.54
C HIS A 105 -0.73 -6.18 10.47
N ASP A 106 -0.10 -6.57 11.56
CA ASP A 106 1.28 -7.05 11.53
C ASP A 106 1.27 -8.23 10.55
N LEU A 107 1.71 -8.00 9.31
CA LEU A 107 1.78 -9.00 8.25
C LEU A 107 2.94 -9.97 8.49
N GLU A 108 3.03 -10.56 9.68
CA GLU A 108 3.76 -11.83 9.83
C GLU A 108 2.83 -12.95 9.35
N GLY A 109 2.75 -13.13 8.03
CA GLY A 109 2.23 -14.35 7.43
C GLY A 109 0.89 -14.20 6.73
N LEU A 110 0.95 -14.26 5.40
CA LEU A 110 0.02 -15.10 4.65
C LEU A 110 0.12 -16.54 5.16
N HIS A 111 -0.52 -16.85 6.28
CA HIS A 111 -1.05 -18.17 6.56
C HIS A 111 -2.47 -17.95 7.07
N LEU A 112 -3.40 -17.84 6.12
CA LEU A 112 -4.82 -18.00 6.37
C LEU A 112 -5.01 -19.43 6.88
N VAL A 113 -4.97 -19.61 8.19
CA VAL A 113 -5.54 -20.79 8.84
C VAL A 113 -6.97 -20.46 9.19
N ASP A 114 -7.86 -20.84 8.28
CA ASP A 114 -9.23 -21.20 8.64
C ASP A 114 -9.15 -22.28 9.72
N ALA A 115 -9.70 -22.02 10.90
CA ALA A 115 -9.88 -23.02 11.93
C ALA A 115 -11.06 -22.67 12.87
N ASP A 116 -12.21 -23.19 12.47
CA ASP A 116 -13.45 -23.54 13.21
C ASP A 116 -14.39 -22.42 13.68
#